data_AF-A0A3E3DMA7-F1
#
_entry.id   AF-A0A3E3DMA7-F1
#
_cell.length_a   1.000
_cell.length_b   1.000
_cell.length_c   1.000
_cell.angle_alpha   90.00
_cell.angle_beta   90.00
_cell.angle_gamma   90.00
#
_symmetry.space_group_name_H-M   'P 1'
#
loop_
_entity.id
_entity.type
_entity.pdbx_description
1 polymer ?
#
loop_
_entity_poly.entity_id
_entity_poly.type
_entity_poly.pdbx_seq_one_letter_code
_entity_poly.pdbx_strand_id
1 'polypeptide(L)'
;MDHLMLVKNLFNDMFVFLNGTQPLPLESLDDVYQGEPLFLALIGGLDQALLVDYNSAMQESYGFYKKYCGRELTEEEWEQVVEEIQMFIDKWNNSWCKGMILALLALMEQEEDERKGEGKMELAESSGDEELDSMDNAA
;
A
#
# COMPACT_ATOMS: atom_id res chain seq x y z
N MET A 1 9.20 -3.51 -4.26
CA MET A 1 9.48 -3.19 -2.84
C MET A 1 8.62 -4.12 -1.98
N ASP A 2 9.02 -4.51 -0.76
CA ASP A 2 8.12 -5.28 0.11
C ASP A 2 7.12 -4.32 0.79
N HIS A 3 6.02 -4.05 0.10
CA HIS A 3 4.95 -3.15 0.54
C HIS A 3 4.33 -3.60 1.87
N LEU A 4 4.22 -4.91 2.09
CA LEU A 4 3.72 -5.44 3.36
C LEU A 4 4.64 -5.10 4.54
N MET A 5 5.96 -5.22 4.34
CA MET A 5 6.93 -4.79 5.36
C MET A 5 6.89 -3.28 5.58
N LEU A 6 6.74 -2.47 4.53
CA LEU A 6 6.57 -1.02 4.63
C LEU A 6 5.37 -0.67 5.51
N VAL A 7 4.17 -1.16 5.15
CA VAL A 7 2.93 -0.87 5.88
C VAL A 7 3.02 -1.36 7.32
N LYS A 8 3.56 -2.56 7.54
CA LYS A 8 3.74 -3.10 8.90
C LYS A 8 4.63 -2.22 9.77
N ASN A 9 5.78 -1.80 9.26
CA ASN A 9 6.71 -0.96 10.02
C ASN A 9 6.08 0.40 10.32
N LEU A 10 5.46 1.00 9.30
CA LEU A 10 4.79 2.29 9.41
C LEU A 10 3.68 2.27 10.45
N PHE A 11 2.81 1.25 10.45
CA PHE A 11 1.74 1.11 11.44
C PHE A 11 2.28 0.94 12.87
N ASN A 12 3.39 0.19 13.05
CA ASN A 12 4.02 0.04 14.36
C ASN A 12 4.60 1.36 14.85
N ASP A 13 5.31 2.08 13.99
CA ASP A 13 5.93 3.36 14.33
C ASP A 13 4.87 4.43 14.63
N MET A 14 3.80 4.49 13.83
CA MET A 14 2.67 5.39 14.09
C MET A 14 1.94 5.03 15.38
N PHE A 15 1.83 3.75 15.73
CA PHE A 15 1.29 3.34 17.03
C PHE A 15 2.16 3.86 18.19
N VAL A 16 3.49 3.75 18.08
CA VAL A 16 4.42 4.29 19.08
C VAL A 16 4.30 5.81 19.19
N PHE A 17 4.27 6.49 18.04
CA PHE A 17 4.14 7.94 17.92
C PHE A 17 2.85 8.46 18.56
N LEU A 18 1.70 7.92 18.16
CA LEU A 18 0.38 8.39 18.62
C LEU A 18 0.16 8.13 20.11
N ASN A 19 0.66 7.00 20.62
CA ASN A 19 0.46 6.62 22.03
C ASN A 19 1.56 7.16 22.96
N GLY A 20 2.62 7.77 22.43
CA GLY A 20 3.73 8.29 23.21
C GLY A 20 4.43 7.23 24.07
N THR A 21 4.44 5.97 23.62
CA THR A 21 5.02 4.86 24.40
C THR A 21 6.55 4.96 24.48
N GLN A 22 7.17 5.63 23.49
CA GLN A 22 8.59 5.93 23.44
C GLN A 22 8.82 7.31 22.79
N PRO A 23 9.93 8.00 23.07
CA PRO A 23 10.30 9.22 22.36
C PRO A 23 10.55 8.91 20.88
N LEU A 24 9.63 9.31 20.01
CA LEU A 24 9.73 9.14 18.56
C LEU A 24 9.39 10.48 17.88
N PRO A 25 10.40 11.28 17.53
CA PRO A 25 10.19 12.56 16.85
C PRO A 25 9.58 12.36 15.46
N LEU A 26 8.75 13.30 15.01
CA LEU A 26 8.16 13.26 13.68
C LEU A 26 9.25 13.34 12.60
N GLU A 27 10.31 14.09 12.85
CA GLU A 27 11.47 14.23 11.96
C GLU A 27 12.15 12.87 11.73
N SER A 28 12.23 12.03 12.76
CA SER A 28 12.80 10.69 12.63
C SER A 28 11.94 9.77 11.77
N LEU A 29 10.62 9.96 11.78
CA LEU A 29 9.70 9.24 10.89
C LEU A 29 9.80 9.74 9.46
N ASP A 30 9.89 11.05 9.27
CA ASP A 30 10.05 11.66 7.95
C ASP A 30 11.37 11.24 7.28
N ASP A 31 12.46 11.11 8.03
CA ASP A 31 13.74 10.60 7.52
C ASP A 31 13.65 9.15 7.01
N VAL A 32 12.79 8.32 7.62
CA VAL A 32 12.59 6.90 7.28
C VAL A 32 11.62 6.75 6.10
N TYR A 33 10.49 7.46 6.14
CA TYR A 33 9.40 7.28 5.19
C TYR A 33 9.42 8.31 4.04
N GLN A 34 10.23 9.37 4.09
CA GLN A 34 10.60 10.22 2.95
C GLN A 34 9.47 10.60 1.97
N GLY A 35 8.29 10.97 2.49
CA GLY A 35 7.14 11.35 1.67
C GLY A 35 6.28 10.19 1.14
N GLU A 36 6.44 8.98 1.68
CA GLU A 36 5.55 7.85 1.41
C GLU A 36 4.08 8.27 1.57
N PRO A 37 3.20 8.07 0.57
CA PRO A 37 1.84 8.60 0.60
C PRO A 37 1.02 8.16 1.83
N LEU A 38 1.20 6.92 2.27
CA LEU A 38 0.56 6.39 3.47
C LEU A 38 1.04 7.11 4.74
N PHE A 39 2.33 7.42 4.84
CA PHE A 39 2.89 8.18 5.94
C PHE A 39 2.28 9.59 5.98
N LEU A 40 2.27 10.28 4.83
CA LEU A 40 1.68 11.61 4.70
C LEU A 40 0.20 11.62 5.08
N ALA A 41 -0.57 10.60 4.69
CA ALA A 41 -1.97 10.47 5.08
C ALA A 41 -2.15 10.31 6.60
N LEU A 42 -1.26 9.56 7.25
CA LEU A 42 -1.32 9.31 8.69
C LEU A 42 -0.92 10.52 9.54
N ILE A 43 0.00 11.38 9.06
CA ILE A 43 0.41 12.61 9.77
C ILE A 43 -0.42 13.84 9.37
N GLY A 44 -1.09 13.82 8.21
CA GLY A 44 -1.78 14.97 7.64
C GLY A 44 -3.10 15.37 8.30
N GLY A 45 -3.57 14.62 9.30
CA GLY A 45 -4.87 14.85 9.97
C GLY A 45 -4.89 14.44 11.43
N LEU A 46 -3.80 14.65 12.17
CA LEU A 46 -3.67 14.23 13.57
C LEU A 46 -4.74 14.84 14.49
N ASP A 47 -5.21 16.05 14.20
CA ASP A 47 -6.33 16.67 14.92
C ASP A 47 -7.63 15.86 14.80
N GLN A 48 -7.86 15.26 13.63
CA GLN A 48 -9.03 14.42 13.36
C GLN A 48 -8.85 13.01 13.93
N ALA A 49 -7.61 12.50 13.97
CA ALA A 49 -7.30 11.22 14.61
C ALA A 49 -7.68 11.22 16.10
N LEU A 50 -7.51 12.35 16.79
CA LEU A 50 -7.88 12.51 18.20
C LEU A 50 -9.40 12.48 18.48
N LEU A 51 -10.23 12.52 17.44
CA LEU A 51 -11.70 12.49 17.56
C LEU A 51 -12.28 11.07 17.51
N VAL A 52 -11.43 10.06 17.27
CA VAL A 52 -11.83 8.66 17.13
C VAL A 52 -10.92 7.75 17.96
N ASP A 53 -11.32 6.49 18.13
CA ASP A 53 -10.42 5.46 18.62
C ASP A 53 -9.43 5.07 17.51
N TYR A 54 -8.38 5.89 17.36
CA TYR A 54 -7.37 5.76 16.31
C TYR A 54 -6.67 4.39 16.35
N ASN A 55 -6.51 3.77 17.51
CA ASN A 55 -5.88 2.45 17.63
C ASN A 55 -6.77 1.36 17.00
N SER A 56 -8.06 1.39 17.30
CA SER A 56 -9.03 0.48 16.68
C SER A 56 -9.15 0.71 15.17
N ALA A 57 -9.16 1.98 14.73
CA ALA A 57 -9.23 2.33 13.31
C ALA A 57 -8.00 1.82 12.53
N MET A 58 -6.80 2.02 13.08
CA MET A 58 -5.55 1.50 12.50
C MET A 58 -5.54 -0.03 12.45
N GLN A 59 -5.96 -0.69 13.53
CA GLN A 59 -5.97 -2.15 13.56
C GLN A 59 -6.90 -2.74 12.49
N GLU A 60 -8.07 -2.14 12.31
CA GLU A 60 -9.04 -2.55 11.30
C GLU A 60 -8.52 -2.29 9.87
N SER A 61 -7.98 -1.12 9.59
CA SER A 61 -7.44 -0.80 8.25
C SER A 61 -6.22 -1.64 7.91
N TYR A 62 -5.36 -1.95 8.88
CA TYR A 62 -4.24 -2.87 8.68
C TYR A 62 -4.72 -4.30 8.41
N GLY A 63 -5.76 -4.75 9.13
CA GLY A 63 -6.40 -6.04 8.90
C GLY A 63 -6.98 -6.16 7.49
N PHE A 64 -7.64 -5.09 7.01
CA PHE A 64 -8.11 -4.95 5.64
C PHE A 64 -6.96 -5.08 4.64
N TYR A 65 -5.91 -4.26 4.75
CA TYR A 65 -4.79 -4.30 3.80
C TYR A 65 -4.14 -5.69 3.73
N LYS A 66 -3.90 -6.31 4.89
CA LYS A 66 -3.30 -7.65 4.99
C LYS A 66 -4.14 -8.75 4.31
N LYS A 67 -5.47 -8.57 4.22
CA LYS A 67 -6.36 -9.54 3.57
C LYS A 67 -6.13 -9.59 2.04
N TYR A 68 -5.67 -8.50 1.44
CA TYR A 68 -5.60 -8.35 -0.01
C TYR A 68 -4.20 -8.11 -0.57
N CYS A 69 -3.24 -7.65 0.23
CA CYS A 69 -1.88 -7.37 -0.22
C CYS A 69 -1.15 -8.60 -0.80
N GLY A 70 -0.26 -8.39 -1.77
CA GLY A 70 0.67 -9.41 -2.26
C GLY A 70 0.06 -10.55 -3.08
N ARG A 71 -1.24 -10.49 -3.44
CA ARG A 71 -1.90 -11.47 -4.34
C ARG A 71 -2.63 -10.78 -5.49
N GLU A 72 -2.75 -11.48 -6.61
CA GLU A 72 -3.52 -10.99 -7.75
C GLU A 72 -5.00 -11.14 -7.40
N LEU A 73 -5.76 -10.05 -7.55
CA LEU A 73 -7.17 -9.99 -7.18
C LEU A 73 -8.04 -10.16 -8.43
N THR A 74 -9.13 -10.91 -8.30
CA THR A 74 -10.16 -10.96 -9.34
C THR A 74 -11.01 -9.69 -9.36
N GLU A 75 -11.79 -9.48 -10.42
CA GLU A 75 -12.77 -8.37 -10.47
C GLU A 75 -13.75 -8.42 -9.29
N GLU A 76 -14.25 -9.62 -8.94
CA GLU A 76 -15.13 -9.82 -7.77
C GLU A 76 -14.44 -9.46 -6.44
N GLU A 77 -13.13 -9.71 -6.31
CA GLU A 77 -12.37 -9.34 -5.12
C GLU A 77 -12.13 -7.83 -5.06
N TRP A 78 -11.94 -7.17 -6.20
CA TRP A 78 -11.86 -5.70 -6.28
C TRP A 78 -13.18 -5.04 -5.91
N GLU A 79 -14.31 -5.61 -6.31
CA GLU A 79 -15.64 -5.15 -5.87
C GLU A 79 -15.77 -5.26 -4.34
N GLN A 80 -15.34 -6.39 -3.75
CA GLN A 80 -15.33 -6.56 -2.29
C GLN A 80 -14.41 -5.55 -1.58
N VAL A 81 -13.24 -5.26 -2.15
CA VAL A 81 -12.33 -4.22 -1.64
C VAL A 81 -13.04 -2.88 -1.56
N VAL A 82 -13.73 -2.48 -2.63
CA VAL A 82 -14.47 -1.20 -2.68
C VAL A 82 -15.62 -1.18 -1.65
N GLU A 83 -16.37 -2.28 -1.53
CA GLU A 83 -17.44 -2.41 -0.53
C GLU A 83 -16.90 -2.29 0.91
N GLU A 84 -15.82 -2.99 1.24
CA GLU A 84 -15.21 -2.93 2.57
C GLU A 84 -14.64 -1.54 2.90
N ILE A 85 -14.05 -0.85 1.91
CA ILE A 85 -13.59 0.54 2.07
C ILE A 85 -14.78 1.46 2.35
N GLN A 86 -15.89 1.31 1.63
CA GLN A 86 -17.09 2.12 1.85
C GLN A 86 -17.65 1.87 3.26
N MET A 87 -17.74 0.61 3.68
CA MET A 87 -18.15 0.25 5.05
C MET A 87 -17.23 0.85 6.12
N PHE A 88 -15.91 0.85 5.89
CA PHE A 88 -14.94 1.45 6.79
C PHE A 88 -15.12 2.98 6.89
N ILE A 89 -15.28 3.65 5.75
CA ILE A 89 -15.51 5.10 5.68
C ILE A 89 -16.80 5.48 6.41
N ASP A 90 -17.89 4.73 6.20
CA ASP A 90 -19.17 5.02 6.85
C ASP A 90 -19.15 4.72 8.35
N LYS A 91 -18.46 3.65 8.76
CA LYS A 91 -18.31 3.27 10.17
C LYS A 91 -17.57 4.34 10.96
N TRP A 92 -16.42 4.78 10.47
CA TRP A 92 -15.58 5.74 11.20
C TRP A 92 -16.01 7.18 10.98
N ASN A 93 -16.57 7.49 9.80
CA ASN A 93 -17.05 8.81 9.39
C ASN A 93 -16.11 9.95 9.82
N ASN A 94 -14.83 9.76 9.52
CA ASN A 94 -13.73 10.62 9.96
C ASN A 94 -12.74 10.81 8.81
N SER A 95 -12.27 12.04 8.59
CA SER A 95 -11.41 12.39 7.45
C SER A 95 -10.01 11.78 7.55
N TRP A 96 -9.47 11.60 8.75
CA TRP A 96 -8.19 10.90 8.94
C TRP A 96 -8.31 9.42 8.60
N CYS A 97 -9.37 8.75 9.10
CA CYS A 97 -9.67 7.36 8.73
C CYS A 97 -9.84 7.21 7.20
N LYS A 98 -10.57 8.14 6.57
CA LYS A 98 -10.75 8.16 5.10
C LYS A 98 -9.42 8.33 4.36
N GLY A 99 -8.55 9.23 4.81
CA GLY A 99 -7.22 9.42 4.20
C GLY A 99 -6.36 8.16 4.29
N MET A 100 -6.31 7.54 5.47
CA MET A 100 -5.55 6.32 5.72
C MET A 100 -6.01 5.16 4.82
N ILE A 101 -7.32 4.87 4.77
CA ILE A 101 -7.81 3.72 4.00
C ILE A 101 -7.63 3.91 2.49
N LEU A 102 -7.78 5.14 1.98
CA LEU A 102 -7.56 5.43 0.56
C LEU A 102 -6.07 5.37 0.19
N ALA A 103 -5.16 5.73 1.10
CA ALA A 103 -3.73 5.55 0.88
C ALA A 103 -3.34 4.06 0.83
N LEU A 104 -3.98 3.21 1.63
CA LEU A 104 -3.79 1.76 1.54
C LEU A 104 -4.32 1.18 0.23
N LEU A 105 -5.48 1.66 -0.26
CA LEU A 105 -5.99 1.29 -1.57
C LEU A 105 -5.01 1.66 -2.69
N ALA A 106 -4.47 2.88 -2.67
CA ALA A 106 -3.50 3.32 -3.67
C ALA A 106 -2.23 2.46 -3.67
N LEU A 107 -1.77 2.00 -2.50
CA LEU A 107 -0.66 1.04 -2.41
C LEU A 107 -1.01 -0.31 -3.04
N MET A 108 -2.24 -0.80 -2.85
CA MET A 108 -2.70 -2.05 -3.49
C MET A 108 -2.78 -1.92 -5.01
N GLU A 109 -3.25 -0.78 -5.53
CA GLU A 109 -3.26 -0.49 -6.97
C GLU A 109 -1.83 -0.45 -7.53
N GLN A 110 -0.90 0.19 -6.81
CA GLN A 110 0.51 0.21 -7.18
C GLN A 110 1.14 -1.19 -7.19
N GLU A 111 0.85 -2.05 -6.21
CA GLU A 111 1.29 -3.45 -6.18
C GLU A 111 0.79 -4.24 -7.39
N GLU A 112 -0.43 -3.98 -7.85
CA GLU A 112 -0.99 -4.61 -9.05
C GLU A 112 -0.29 -4.12 -10.32
N ASP A 113 -0.06 -2.81 -10.44
CA ASP A 113 0.64 -2.21 -11.57
C ASP A 113 2.10 -2.68 -11.66
N GLU A 114 2.81 -2.79 -10.53
CA GLU A 114 4.18 -3.32 -10.46
C GLU A 114 4.23 -4.75 -10.99
N ARG A 115 3.30 -5.63 -10.57
CA ARG A 115 3.22 -7.01 -11.07
C ARG A 115 2.90 -7.11 -12.56
N LYS A 116 1.94 -6.30 -13.03
CA LYS A 116 1.58 -6.25 -14.47
C LYS A 116 2.71 -5.66 -15.31
N GLY A 117 3.51 -4.76 -14.74
CA GLY A 117 4.70 -4.18 -15.36
C GLY A 117 5.86 -5.17 -15.47
N GLU A 118 6.15 -5.91 -14.41
CA GLU A 118 7.17 -6.97 -14.38
C GLU A 118 6.86 -8.08 -15.40
N GLY A 119 5.61 -8.52 -15.51
CA GLY A 119 5.19 -9.53 -16.50
C GLY A 119 5.40 -9.09 -17.96
N LYS A 120 5.40 -7.78 -18.25
CA LYS A 120 5.71 -7.25 -19.60
C LYS A 120 7.21 -7.21 -19.89
N MET A 121 8.05 -7.06 -18.87
CA MET A 121 9.51 -7.02 -19.03
C MET A 121 10.06 -8.43 -19.29
N GLU A 122 9.57 -9.45 -18.57
CA GLU A 122 9.97 -10.85 -18.79
C GLU A 122 9.57 -11.39 -20.18
N LEU A 123 8.39 -11.00 -20.69
CA LEU A 123 7.95 -11.35 -22.05
C LEU A 123 8.78 -10.69 -23.17
N ALA A 124 9.31 -9.49 -22.92
CA ALA A 124 10.19 -8.79 -23.86
C ALA A 124 11.61 -9.39 -23.89
N GLU A 125 12.10 -9.92 -22.77
CA GLU A 125 13.40 -10.60 -22.71
C GLU A 125 13.35 -12.02 -23.28
N SER A 126 12.21 -12.72 -23.19
CA SER A 126 12.02 -14.04 -23.78
C SER A 126 11.83 -14.04 -25.31
N SER A 127 11.48 -12.91 -25.92
CA SER A 127 11.16 -12.83 -27.35
C SER A 127 12.30 -12.29 -28.22
N GLY A 128 13.46 -11.99 -27.63
CA GLY A 128 14.62 -11.44 -28.33
C GLY A 128 15.63 -12.44 -28.91
N ASP A 129 15.52 -13.74 -28.62
CA ASP A 129 16.58 -14.72 -28.91
C ASP A 129 16.31 -15.67 -30.10
N GLU A 130 15.17 -15.60 -30.80
CA GLU A 130 14.85 -16.56 -31.89
C GLU A 130 15.14 -16.09 -33.34
N GLU A 131 15.65 -14.87 -33.59
CA GLU A 131 15.82 -14.36 -34.97
C GLU A 131 17.26 -14.36 -35.55
N LEU A 132 18.27 -14.89 -34.87
CA LEU A 132 19.68 -14.79 -35.34
C LEU A 132 20.34 -16.05 -35.93
N ASP A 133 19.63 -17.19 -36.07
CA ASP A 133 20.28 -18.46 -36.48
C ASP A 133 19.90 -19.01 -37.87
N SER A 134 19.36 -18.17 -38.78
CA SER A 134 18.98 -18.63 -40.13
C SER A 134 19.52 -17.79 -41.30
N MET A 135 20.74 -17.26 -41.23
CA MET A 135 21.40 -16.73 -42.43
C MET A 135 22.90 -17.05 -42.48
N ASP A 136 23.25 -18.34 -42.52
CA ASP A 136 24.54 -18.79 -43.04
C ASP A 136 24.40 -20.15 -43.73
N ASN A 137 23.64 -20.20 -44.82
CA ASN A 137 23.83 -21.24 -45.83
C ASN A 137 23.28 -20.81 -47.20
N ALA A 138 24.01 -19.97 -47.93
CA ALA A 138 23.94 -19.95 -49.39
C ALA A 138 25.14 -19.22 -50.02
N ALA A 139 25.89 -19.99 -50.81
CA ALA A 139 26.80 -19.64 -51.92
C ALA A 139 28.23 -19.21 -51.59
#